data_AF-A0A7S1PG29-F1
#
_entry.id   AF-A0A7S1PG29-F1
#
_cell.length_a   1.000
_cell.length_b   1.000
_cell.length_c   1.000
_cell.angle_alpha   90.00
_cell.angle_beta   90.00
_cell.angle_gamma   90.00
#
_symmetry.space_group_name_H-M   'P 1'
#
loop_
_entity.id
_entity.type
_entity.pdbx_description
1 polymer ?
#
loop_
_entity_poly.entity_id
_entity_poly.type
_entity_poly.pdbx_seq_one_letter_code
_entity_poly.pdbx_strand_id
1 'polypeptide(L)'
;QFVPLFGCNIEPITERGTTPGTSRVFRLTRPDKSQLYLRAPTIEHFQQWYWTILMYIVESQNNRYDAFFPVRHNINAVWYVNGKPWFLRLADVLESAKEEIFLTNWWTSPEVFLRRSNPPNLMDRFDMILKKKAEEGVRIYMILWNETKVAQEGLMNRYAAKVFSAVH
;
A
#
# COMPACT_ATOMS: atom_id res chain seq x y z
N GLN A 1 -6.51 0.40 -15.46
CA GLN A 1 -7.77 0.93 -14.87
C GLN A 1 -8.13 0.06 -13.69
N PHE A 2 -8.36 0.64 -12.51
CA PHE A 2 -8.97 -0.09 -11.39
C PHE A 2 -10.41 -0.36 -11.77
N VAL A 3 -10.69 -1.59 -12.23
CA VAL A 3 -12.06 -2.05 -12.40
C VAL A 3 -12.50 -2.53 -11.01
N PRO A 4 -13.50 -1.89 -10.40
CA PRO A 4 -13.96 -2.34 -9.11
C PRO A 4 -14.51 -3.77 -9.21
N LEU A 5 -14.46 -4.54 -8.12
CA LEU A 5 -14.84 -5.96 -8.10
C LEU A 5 -16.35 -6.21 -8.32
N PHE A 6 -17.14 -5.19 -8.66
CA PHE A 6 -18.57 -5.33 -8.88
C PHE A 6 -18.86 -6.24 -10.06
N GLY A 7 -19.78 -7.19 -9.84
CA GLY A 7 -20.09 -8.24 -10.81
C GLY A 7 -18.97 -9.26 -11.03
N CYS A 8 -17.90 -9.21 -10.23
CA CYS A 8 -16.89 -10.25 -10.27
C CYS A 8 -17.39 -11.49 -9.54
N ASN A 9 -17.36 -12.64 -10.22
CA ASN A 9 -17.63 -13.92 -9.59
C ASN A 9 -16.32 -14.50 -9.06
N ILE A 10 -16.31 -14.91 -7.79
CA ILE A 10 -15.18 -15.55 -7.15
C ILE A 10 -15.53 -17.01 -6.85
N GLU A 11 -14.72 -17.93 -7.35
CA GLU A 11 -14.96 -19.36 -7.17
C GLU A 11 -13.66 -20.09 -6.80
N PRO A 12 -13.68 -21.00 -5.81
CA PRO A 12 -12.58 -21.90 -5.56
C PRO A 12 -12.39 -22.83 -6.76
N ILE A 13 -11.15 -23.03 -7.20
CA ILE A 13 -10.80 -23.99 -8.26
C ILE A 13 -10.16 -25.20 -7.64
N THR A 14 -10.78 -26.37 -7.79
CA THR A 14 -10.14 -27.63 -7.44
C THR A 14 -8.99 -27.90 -8.41
N GLU A 15 -7.76 -27.95 -7.91
CA GLU A 15 -6.60 -28.29 -8.73
C GLU A 15 -6.67 -29.78 -9.10
N ARG A 16 -6.24 -30.15 -10.32
CA ARG A 16 -6.21 -31.57 -10.72
C ARG A 16 -5.35 -32.36 -9.73
N GLY A 17 -5.95 -33.40 -9.13
CA GLY A 17 -5.28 -34.25 -8.13
C GLY A 17 -5.41 -33.79 -6.68
N THR A 18 -6.18 -32.73 -6.39
CA THR A 18 -6.49 -32.30 -5.01
C THR A 18 -7.86 -32.78 -4.56
N THR A 19 -8.01 -33.11 -3.27
CA THR A 19 -9.30 -33.48 -2.69
C THR A 19 -10.24 -32.26 -2.66
N PRO A 20 -11.54 -32.43 -2.93
CA PRO A 20 -12.53 -31.37 -2.78
C PRO A 20 -12.42 -30.72 -1.39
N GLY A 21 -12.29 -29.39 -1.35
CA GLY A 21 -12.10 -28.64 -0.09
C GLY A 21 -10.65 -28.30 0.26
N THR A 22 -9.64 -28.79 -0.48
CA THR A 22 -8.21 -28.42 -0.29
C THR A 22 -7.68 -27.42 -1.32
N SER A 23 -8.58 -26.80 -2.09
CA SER A 23 -8.20 -25.80 -3.07
C SER A 23 -7.50 -24.61 -2.41
N ARG A 24 -6.38 -24.20 -3.00
CA ARG A 24 -5.62 -23.00 -2.63
C ARG A 24 -5.69 -21.92 -3.70
N VAL A 25 -6.54 -22.11 -4.71
CA VAL A 25 -6.62 -21.24 -5.88
C VAL A 25 -8.05 -20.77 -6.03
N PHE A 26 -8.25 -19.47 -6.08
CA PHE A 26 -9.54 -18.90 -6.45
C PHE A 26 -9.41 -18.18 -7.78
N ARG A 27 -10.45 -18.31 -8.59
CA ARG A 27 -10.62 -17.57 -9.82
C ARG A 27 -11.55 -16.42 -9.57
N LEU A 28 -11.10 -15.25 -9.96
CA LEU A 28 -11.91 -14.06 -10.05
C LEU A 28 -12.24 -13.80 -11.52
N THR A 29 -13.52 -13.84 -11.85
CA THR A 29 -14.02 -13.59 -13.21
C THR A 29 -14.71 -12.24 -13.21
N ARG A 30 -14.18 -11.29 -13.99
CA ARG A 30 -14.73 -9.95 -14.13
C ARG A 30 -15.97 -9.93 -15.05
N PRO A 31 -16.79 -8.86 -15.04
CA PRO A 31 -17.93 -8.71 -15.94
C PRO A 31 -17.59 -8.79 -17.43
N ASP A 32 -16.38 -8.34 -17.80
CA ASP A 32 -15.83 -8.43 -19.16
C ASP A 32 -15.32 -9.84 -19.53
N LYS A 33 -15.57 -10.84 -18.65
CA LYS A 33 -15.10 -12.23 -18.73
C LYS A 33 -13.60 -12.42 -18.59
N SER A 34 -12.83 -11.37 -18.30
CA SER A 34 -11.41 -11.53 -17.98
C SER A 34 -11.24 -12.26 -16.64
N GLN A 35 -10.21 -13.10 -16.56
CA GLN A 35 -10.00 -14.00 -15.43
C GLN A 35 -8.67 -13.70 -14.75
N LEU A 36 -8.70 -13.64 -13.42
CA LEU A 36 -7.53 -13.57 -12.57
C LEU A 36 -7.49 -14.81 -11.67
N TYR A 37 -6.34 -15.46 -11.64
CA TYR A 37 -6.10 -16.63 -10.80
C TYR A 37 -5.19 -16.22 -9.65
N LEU A 38 -5.66 -16.44 -8.42
CA LEU A 38 -4.93 -16.10 -7.21
C LEU A 38 -4.69 -17.38 -6.43
N ARG A 39 -3.40 -17.66 -6.15
CA ARG A 39 -2.95 -18.82 -5.38
C ARG A 39 -2.48 -18.34 -4.01
N ALA A 40 -3.09 -18.86 -2.96
CA ALA A 40 -2.63 -18.63 -1.60
C ALA A 40 -1.52 -19.63 -1.21
N PRO A 41 -0.58 -19.26 -0.31
CA PRO A 41 0.47 -20.16 0.15
C PRO A 41 -0.09 -21.35 0.94
N THR A 42 -1.04 -21.07 1.84
CA THR A 42 -1.69 -22.07 2.71
C THR A 42 -3.21 -22.03 2.55
N ILE A 43 -3.88 -23.06 3.05
CA ILE A 43 -5.34 -23.15 2.99
C ILE A 43 -6.03 -22.15 3.94
N GLU A 44 -5.40 -21.83 5.06
CA GLU A 44 -5.87 -20.83 6.01
C GLU A 44 -5.84 -19.45 5.37
N HIS A 45 -4.73 -19.11 4.71
CA HIS A 45 -4.62 -17.88 3.93
C HIS A 45 -5.66 -17.87 2.81
N PHE A 46 -5.87 -18.98 2.11
CA PHE A 46 -6.90 -19.09 1.08
C PHE A 46 -8.28 -18.73 1.66
N GLN A 47 -8.67 -19.37 2.77
CA GLN A 47 -9.96 -19.13 3.41
C GLN A 47 -10.11 -17.69 3.87
N GLN A 48 -9.08 -17.12 4.53
CA GLN A 48 -9.09 -15.73 4.96
C GLN A 48 -9.29 -14.76 3.79
N TRP A 49 -8.49 -14.91 2.73
CA TRP A 49 -8.60 -14.06 1.54
C TRP A 49 -9.96 -14.22 0.86
N TYR A 50 -10.42 -15.46 0.69
CA TYR A 50 -11.71 -15.76 0.05
C TYR A 50 -12.88 -15.14 0.80
N TRP A 51 -12.95 -15.34 2.13
CA TRP A 51 -14.00 -14.75 2.96
C TRP A 51 -13.93 -13.24 3.00
N THR A 52 -12.73 -12.67 3.12
CA THR A 52 -12.54 -11.21 3.12
C THR A 52 -13.04 -10.60 1.82
N ILE A 53 -12.66 -11.17 0.68
CA ILE A 53 -13.10 -10.69 -0.64
C ILE A 53 -14.61 -10.83 -0.79
N LEU A 54 -15.18 -11.97 -0.40
CA LEU A 54 -16.63 -12.19 -0.47
C LEU A 54 -17.43 -11.20 0.39
N MET A 55 -17.06 -11.05 1.67
CA MET A 55 -17.72 -10.10 2.57
C MET A 55 -17.67 -8.67 1.97
N TYR A 56 -16.52 -8.27 1.44
CA TYR A 56 -16.35 -6.94 0.84
C TYR A 56 -17.12 -6.73 -0.46
N ILE A 57 -17.18 -7.72 -1.35
CA ILE A 57 -17.97 -7.62 -2.59
C ILE A 57 -19.45 -7.37 -2.26
N VAL A 58 -19.94 -7.93 -1.15
CA VAL A 58 -21.32 -7.72 -0.71
C VAL A 58 -21.49 -6.36 -0.04
N GLU A 59 -20.61 -5.99 0.90
CA GLU A 59 -20.74 -4.73 1.66
C GLU A 59 -20.50 -3.47 0.81
N SER A 60 -19.63 -3.55 -0.19
CA SER A 60 -19.29 -2.40 -1.03
C SER A 60 -20.37 -1.99 -2.03
N GLN A 61 -21.36 -2.85 -2.31
CA GLN A 61 -22.42 -2.59 -3.30
C GLN A 61 -23.32 -1.40 -2.94
N ASN A 62 -23.36 -1.02 -1.66
CA ASN A 62 -24.16 0.11 -1.18
C ASN A 62 -23.32 1.36 -0.88
N ASN A 63 -22.02 1.34 -1.16
CA ASN A 63 -21.16 2.49 -0.94
C ASN A 63 -21.36 3.53 -2.04
N ARG A 64 -21.32 4.82 -1.66
CA ARG A 64 -21.41 5.93 -2.61
C ARG A 64 -20.32 5.79 -3.69
N TYR A 65 -20.70 5.95 -4.96
CA TYR A 65 -19.82 5.80 -6.13
C TYR A 65 -19.18 4.42 -6.29
N ASP A 66 -19.80 3.38 -5.73
CA ASP A 66 -19.26 2.03 -5.74
C ASP A 66 -17.84 1.99 -5.13
N ALA A 67 -17.59 2.85 -4.13
CA ALA A 67 -16.29 2.94 -3.51
C ALA A 67 -15.99 1.69 -2.67
N PHE A 68 -14.72 1.29 -2.63
CA PHE A 68 -14.27 0.19 -1.77
C PHE A 68 -14.52 0.47 -0.28
N PHE A 69 -14.56 1.74 0.14
CA PHE A 69 -14.80 2.16 1.52
C PHE A 69 -16.13 2.91 1.69
N PRO A 70 -16.85 2.75 2.81
CA PRO A 70 -18.08 3.48 3.10
C PRO A 70 -17.80 4.95 3.42
N VAL A 71 -18.86 5.78 3.41
CA VAL A 71 -18.79 7.17 3.86
C VAL A 71 -18.56 7.21 5.38
N ARG A 72 -17.53 7.94 5.82
CA ARG A 72 -17.24 8.17 7.24
C ARG A 72 -17.65 9.60 7.61
N HIS A 73 -18.54 9.73 8.59
CA HIS A 73 -18.98 11.02 9.11
C HIS A 73 -18.10 11.46 10.28
N ASN A 74 -18.11 12.75 10.60
CA ASN A 74 -17.37 13.35 11.73
C ASN A 74 -15.85 13.12 11.70
N ILE A 75 -15.25 13.18 10.50
CA ILE A 75 -13.79 13.06 10.32
C ILE A 75 -13.16 14.45 10.23
N ASN A 76 -12.05 14.63 10.94
CA ASN A 76 -11.21 15.82 10.79
C ASN A 76 -10.34 15.68 9.53
N ALA A 77 -10.61 16.49 8.51
CA ALA A 77 -9.83 16.56 7.29
C ALA A 77 -9.12 17.92 7.18
N VAL A 78 -7.85 17.89 6.77
CA VAL A 78 -7.04 19.09 6.51
C VAL A 78 -6.54 19.02 5.08
N TRP A 79 -6.69 20.10 4.33
CA TRP A 79 -6.16 20.23 2.97
C TRP A 79 -4.89 21.09 2.98
N TYR A 80 -4.01 20.81 2.04
CA TYR A 80 -2.74 21.53 1.88
C TYR A 80 -2.64 22.04 0.46
N VAL A 81 -2.27 23.31 0.31
CA VAL A 81 -1.87 23.88 -0.97
C VAL A 81 -0.35 23.98 -0.98
N ASN A 82 0.28 23.42 -2.01
CA ASN A 82 1.72 23.29 -2.18
C ASN A 82 2.41 22.29 -1.22
N GLY A 83 3.69 22.03 -1.49
CA GLY A 83 4.48 21.06 -0.75
C GLY A 83 4.97 21.54 0.63
N LYS A 84 5.18 22.85 0.85
CA LYS A 84 5.75 23.34 2.12
C LYS A 84 4.89 22.94 3.35
N PRO A 85 3.59 23.31 3.43
CA PRO A 85 2.82 22.98 4.63
C PRO A 85 2.54 21.48 4.74
N TRP A 86 2.44 20.76 3.60
CA TRP A 86 2.32 19.31 3.57
C TRP A 86 3.55 18.60 4.15
N PHE A 87 4.76 18.95 3.70
CA PHE A 87 6.00 18.32 4.16
C PHE A 87 6.30 18.62 5.63
N LEU A 88 5.98 19.82 6.11
CA LEU A 88 6.06 20.14 7.54
C LEU A 88 5.16 19.20 8.35
N ARG A 89 3.89 19.05 7.94
CA ARG A 89 2.97 18.14 8.63
C ARG A 89 3.43 16.68 8.56
N LEU A 90 3.95 16.26 7.41
CA LEU A 90 4.46 14.91 7.21
C LEU A 90 5.60 14.59 8.18
N ALA A 91 6.54 15.53 8.38
CA ALA A 91 7.62 15.38 9.35
C ALA A 91 7.07 15.13 10.77
N ASP A 92 6.13 15.97 11.22
CA ASP A 92 5.54 15.84 12.56
C ASP A 92 4.80 14.50 12.74
N VAL A 93 4.07 14.05 11.73
CA VAL A 93 3.33 12.78 11.77
C VAL A 93 4.30 11.59 11.83
N LEU A 94 5.36 11.59 11.01
CA LEU A 94 6.37 10.53 11.02
C LEU A 94 7.09 10.46 12.37
N GLU A 95 7.47 11.60 12.94
CA GLU A 95 8.12 11.66 14.26
C GLU A 95 7.21 11.14 15.37
N SER A 96 5.90 11.38 15.28
CA SER A 96 4.92 10.93 16.27
C SER A 96 4.55 9.44 16.20
N ALA A 97 4.96 8.73 15.13
CA ALA A 97 4.62 7.32 14.94
C ALA A 97 5.18 6.44 16.07
N LYS A 98 4.40 5.44 16.52
CA LYS A 98 4.78 4.58 17.65
C LYS A 98 4.95 3.10 17.29
N GLU A 99 4.28 2.64 16.24
CA GLU A 99 4.22 1.21 15.93
C GLU A 99 4.56 0.95 14.47
N GLU A 100 3.84 1.60 13.55
CA GLU A 100 3.94 1.30 12.13
C GLU A 100 3.86 2.57 11.26
N ILE A 101 4.62 2.57 10.17
CA ILE A 101 4.56 3.58 9.11
C ILE A 101 4.36 2.86 7.79
N PHE A 102 3.25 3.17 7.09
CA PHE A 102 2.96 2.65 5.76
C PHE A 102 3.17 3.74 4.72
N LEU A 103 4.01 3.47 3.72
CA LEU A 103 4.36 4.41 2.67
C LEU A 103 4.13 3.78 1.30
N THR A 104 3.48 4.52 0.42
CA THR A 104 3.31 4.15 -0.99
C THR A 104 3.69 5.33 -1.84
N ASN A 105 4.54 5.13 -2.84
CA ASN A 105 4.94 6.24 -3.68
C ASN A 105 5.29 5.81 -5.11
N TRP A 106 4.99 6.69 -6.05
CA TRP A 106 5.39 6.52 -7.45
C TRP A 106 6.88 6.82 -7.64
N TRP A 107 7.39 7.86 -6.97
CA TRP A 107 8.81 8.23 -6.96
C TRP A 107 9.23 8.76 -5.60
N THR A 108 10.25 8.14 -4.99
CA THR A 108 10.80 8.59 -3.71
C THR A 108 12.26 9.02 -3.82
N SER A 109 12.59 10.19 -3.28
CA SER A 109 13.97 10.61 -3.01
C SER A 109 14.22 10.51 -1.50
N PRO A 110 15.13 9.63 -1.04
CA PRO A 110 15.44 9.48 0.38
C PRO A 110 16.00 10.76 1.02
N GLU A 111 16.75 11.56 0.26
CA GLU A 111 17.49 12.73 0.75
C GLU A 111 16.66 14.02 0.78
N VAL A 112 15.35 13.95 0.54
CA VAL A 112 14.49 15.12 0.58
C VAL A 112 14.35 15.65 2.01
N PHE A 113 14.49 16.97 2.18
CA PHE A 113 14.24 17.65 3.45
C PHE A 113 12.76 17.95 3.60
N LEU A 114 12.14 17.42 4.66
CA LEU A 114 10.74 17.67 4.99
C LEU A 114 10.56 19.05 5.64
N ARG A 115 11.54 19.49 6.44
CA ARG A 115 11.62 20.85 6.98
C ARG A 115 12.83 21.57 6.38
N ARG A 116 12.59 22.77 5.84
CA ARG A 116 13.62 23.58 5.17
C ARG A 116 14.01 24.73 6.09
N SER A 117 14.93 24.47 7.01
CA SER A 117 15.57 25.48 7.87
C SER A 117 16.81 26.07 7.20
N ASN A 118 17.26 27.23 7.69
CA ASN A 118 18.56 27.80 7.33
C ASN A 118 19.35 28.11 8.62
N PRO A 119 20.44 27.39 8.93
CA PRO A 119 21.04 26.31 8.14
C PRO A 119 20.17 25.03 8.08
N PRO A 120 20.35 24.16 7.07
CA PRO A 120 19.61 22.91 6.96
C PRO A 120 20.00 21.96 8.11
N ASN A 121 18.99 21.37 8.74
CA ASN A 121 19.17 20.35 9.77
C ASN A 121 19.06 18.95 9.15
N LEU A 122 20.12 18.14 9.27
CA LEU A 122 20.15 16.77 8.71
C LEU A 122 19.04 15.87 9.29
N MET A 123 18.61 16.12 10.52
CA MET A 123 17.52 15.36 11.16
C MET A 123 16.14 15.65 10.54
N ASP A 124 16.03 16.68 9.71
CA ASP A 124 14.81 16.98 8.96
C ASP A 124 14.77 16.29 7.58
N ARG A 125 15.79 15.50 7.26
CA ARG A 125 15.85 14.69 6.04
C ARG A 125 15.01 13.43 6.19
N PHE A 126 14.29 13.07 5.15
CA PHE A 126 13.27 12.02 5.20
C PHE A 126 13.82 10.66 5.64
N ASP A 127 14.94 10.22 5.06
CA ASP A 127 15.64 9.00 5.46
C ASP A 127 16.14 9.02 6.93
N MET A 128 16.59 10.17 7.44
CA MET A 128 17.06 10.31 8.83
C MET A 128 15.91 10.22 9.83
N ILE A 129 14.76 10.81 9.50
CA ILE A 129 13.54 10.65 10.31
C ILE A 129 13.15 9.19 10.37
N LEU A 130 13.05 8.52 9.21
CA LEU A 130 12.69 7.10 9.16
C LEU A 130 13.70 6.22 9.90
N LYS A 131 15.00 6.51 9.77
CA LYS A 131 16.05 5.81 10.51
C LYS A 131 15.85 5.90 12.01
N LYS A 132 15.67 7.11 12.53
CA LYS A 132 15.41 7.34 13.95
C LYS A 132 14.18 6.56 14.42
N LYS A 133 13.09 6.55 13.63
CA LYS A 133 11.88 5.80 13.99
C LYS A 133 12.09 4.29 13.96
N ALA A 134 12.86 3.77 13.00
CA ALA A 134 13.22 2.36 12.96
C ALA A 134 14.06 1.95 14.18
N GLU A 135 15.04 2.78 14.58
CA GLU A 135 15.84 2.60 15.79
C GLU A 135 14.99 2.62 17.08
N GLU A 136 13.90 3.38 17.10
CA GLU A 136 12.90 3.39 18.18
C GLU A 136 11.96 2.16 18.16
N GLY A 137 12.09 1.24 17.20
CA GLY A 137 11.31 0.02 17.08
C GLY A 137 10.04 0.15 16.22
N VAL A 138 9.85 1.26 15.52
CA VAL A 138 8.72 1.45 14.60
C VAL A 138 8.95 0.66 13.31
N ARG A 139 7.98 -0.16 12.90
CA ARG A 139 8.05 -0.95 11.67
C ARG A 139 7.66 -0.10 10.46
N ILE A 140 8.51 -0.10 9.44
CA ILE A 140 8.30 0.73 8.25
C ILE A 140 8.04 -0.19 7.06
N TYR A 141 6.88 -0.05 6.46
CA TYR A 141 6.45 -0.80 5.28
C TYR A 141 6.33 0.15 4.09
N MET A 142 7.12 -0.09 3.04
CA MET A 142 7.14 0.78 1.87
C MET A 142 6.88 0.00 0.59
N ILE A 143 5.92 0.46 -0.21
CA ILE A 143 5.64 -0.04 -1.55
C ILE A 143 6.09 1.03 -2.55
N LEU A 144 7.15 0.72 -3.28
CA LEU A 144 7.68 1.55 -4.36
C LEU A 144 7.25 1.00 -5.71
N TRP A 145 6.99 1.92 -6.65
CA TRP A 145 6.72 1.54 -8.02
C TRP A 145 7.95 0.88 -8.66
N ASN A 146 7.77 -0.33 -9.22
CA ASN A 146 8.83 -1.02 -9.94
C ASN A 146 8.88 -0.55 -11.39
N GLU A 147 9.87 0.27 -11.69
CA GLU A 147 10.05 0.88 -13.00
C GLU A 147 10.54 -0.09 -14.07
N THR A 148 10.13 0.16 -15.31
CA THR A 148 10.72 -0.50 -16.49
C THR A 148 12.18 -0.08 -16.65
N LYS A 149 12.98 -0.89 -17.37
CA LYS A 149 14.42 -0.64 -17.56
C LYS A 149 14.73 0.77 -18.13
N VAL A 150 13.82 1.33 -18.92
CA VAL A 150 13.97 2.67 -19.54
C VAL A 150 13.69 3.81 -18.55
N ALA A 151 12.75 3.63 -17.62
CA ALA A 151 12.41 4.66 -16.62
C ALA A 151 13.38 4.71 -15.43
N GLN A 152 14.21 3.66 -15.27
CA GLN A 152 15.18 3.52 -14.18
C GLN A 152 16.25 4.61 -14.13
N GLU A 153 16.54 5.26 -15.25
CA GLU A 153 17.51 6.36 -15.30
C GLU A 153 16.98 7.66 -14.70
N GLY A 154 15.66 7.79 -14.49
CA GLY A 154 15.05 9.03 -14.00
C GLY A 154 14.50 8.97 -12.57
N LEU A 155 13.86 7.87 -12.19
CA LEU A 155 13.03 7.82 -10.98
C LEU A 155 13.73 7.15 -9.79
N MET A 156 14.85 6.47 -9.99
CA MET A 156 15.75 6.05 -8.89
C MET A 156 15.08 5.22 -7.77
N ASN A 157 13.89 4.60 -7.96
CA ASN A 157 13.22 3.88 -6.88
C ASN A 157 14.03 2.68 -6.37
N ARG A 158 14.88 2.07 -7.22
CA ARG A 158 15.83 1.03 -6.77
C ARG A 158 16.89 1.57 -5.82
N TYR A 159 17.36 2.79 -6.06
CA TYR A 159 18.30 3.45 -5.16
C TYR A 159 17.61 3.75 -3.84
N ALA A 160 16.41 4.33 -3.87
CA ALA A 160 15.62 4.59 -2.68
C ALA A 160 15.37 3.31 -1.87
N ALA A 161 14.97 2.21 -2.53
CA ALA A 161 14.80 0.91 -1.88
C ALA A 161 16.08 0.45 -1.17
N LYS A 162 17.25 0.57 -1.82
CA LYS A 162 18.53 0.21 -1.21
C LYS A 162 18.86 1.06 0.01
N VAL A 163 18.62 2.38 -0.07
CA VAL A 163 18.84 3.29 1.06
C VAL A 163 17.95 2.91 2.23
N PHE A 164 16.64 2.74 2.01
CA PHE A 164 15.70 2.42 3.09
C PHE A 164 15.91 1.01 3.67
N SER A 165 16.28 0.02 2.84
CA SER A 165 16.63 -1.32 3.36
C SER A 165 17.95 -1.35 4.12
N ALA A 166 18.83 -0.37 3.93
CA ALA A 166 20.06 -0.23 4.71
C ALA A 166 19.84 0.55 6.02
N VAL A 167 18.68 1.20 6.18
CA VAL A 167 18.37 2.05 7.32
C VAL A 167 17.96 1.23 8.54
N HIS A 168 17.31 0.07 8.35
CA HIS A 168 17.10 -0.99 9.34
C HIS A 168 16.43 -2.20 8.66
#